data_AF-A0A7J7J042-F1
#
_entry.id   AF-A0A7J7J042-F1
#
_cell.length_a   1.000
_cell.length_b   1.000
_cell.length_c   1.000
_cell.angle_alpha   90.00
_cell.angle_beta   90.00
_cell.angle_gamma   90.00
#
_symmetry.space_group_name_H-M   'P 1'
#
loop_
_entity.id
_entity.type
_entity.pdbx_description
1 polymer ?
#
loop_
_entity_poly.entity_id
_entity_poly.type
_entity_poly.pdbx_seq_one_letter_code
_entity_poly.pdbx_strand_id
1 'polypeptide(L)'
;MTPEFAFKCDKPPYLQANSCGRYGITHSYWQECGRKAASWLHCALDYHCAADCVRIYMRKHAARCAVWLRKEVHQLTCGDYARIHSGGKDGCIMLSKVADKQFIDKCME
;
A
#
# COMPACT_ATOMS: atom_id res chain seq x y z
N MET A 1 0.93 11.85 19.46
CA MET A 1 0.61 10.82 18.44
C MET A 1 0.55 9.48 19.15
N THR A 2 -0.63 8.89 19.30
CA THR A 2 -0.79 7.64 20.04
C THR A 2 -0.24 6.44 19.25
N PRO A 3 0.31 5.40 19.91
CA PRO A 3 1.10 4.34 19.27
C PRO A 3 0.26 3.20 18.66
N GLU A 4 -1.07 3.29 18.66
CA GLU A 4 -1.94 2.12 18.51
C GLU A 4 -2.32 1.74 17.07
N PHE A 5 -1.96 2.53 16.05
CA PHE A 5 -2.32 2.26 14.64
C PHE A 5 -1.19 1.71 13.76
N ALA A 6 -0.04 1.37 14.33
CA ALA A 6 0.92 0.52 13.61
C ALA A 6 0.33 -0.90 13.60
N PHE A 7 0.07 -1.48 12.41
CA PHE A 7 -0.11 -2.92 12.31
C PHE A 7 1.14 -3.57 12.90
N LYS A 8 1.03 -4.02 14.16
CA LYS A 8 2.16 -4.55 14.92
C LYS A 8 2.75 -5.69 14.13
N CYS A 9 4.03 -5.57 13.79
CA CYS A 9 4.78 -6.57 13.03
C CYS A 9 5.17 -7.76 13.91
N ASP A 10 4.52 -7.89 15.07
CA ASP A 10 4.98 -8.56 16.27
C ASP A 10 4.21 -9.87 16.48
N LYS A 11 4.24 -10.77 15.49
CA LYS A 11 3.85 -12.16 15.71
C LYS A 11 4.93 -13.12 15.19
N PRO A 12 5.72 -13.73 16.08
CA PRO A 12 6.54 -14.88 15.73
C PRO A 12 5.65 -16.10 15.44
N PRO A 13 6.05 -16.99 14.51
CA PRO A 13 7.19 -16.88 13.61
C PRO A 13 6.78 -16.11 12.35
N TYR A 14 7.57 -15.10 11.97
CA TYR A 14 7.73 -14.29 10.74
C TYR A 14 6.97 -14.61 9.41
N LEU A 15 5.87 -15.35 9.40
CA LEU A 15 5.22 -15.91 8.22
C LEU A 15 3.70 -15.61 8.17
N GLN A 16 3.13 -14.94 9.17
CA GLN A 16 1.67 -14.71 9.23
C GLN A 16 1.26 -13.24 9.26
N ALA A 17 2.18 -12.30 9.51
CA ALA A 17 1.91 -10.90 9.25
C ALA A 17 2.04 -10.66 7.73
N ASN A 18 0.94 -10.86 7.00
CA ASN A 18 0.89 -10.52 5.57
C ASN A 18 1.11 -9.02 5.32
N SER A 19 1.08 -8.19 6.35
CA SER A 19 1.21 -6.73 6.31
C SER A 19 1.90 -6.22 7.59
N CYS A 20 2.67 -5.13 7.50
CA CYS A 20 3.42 -4.55 8.63
C CYS A 20 3.44 -3.01 8.56
N GLY A 21 3.45 -2.37 9.73
CA GLY A 21 3.68 -0.92 9.86
C GLY A 21 2.47 -0.05 9.52
N ARG A 22 2.69 1.28 9.49
CA ARG A 22 1.61 2.29 9.35
C ARG A 22 0.78 2.17 8.06
N TYR A 23 1.39 1.62 7.02
CA TYR A 23 0.77 1.44 5.71
C TYR A 23 0.51 -0.04 5.40
N GLY A 24 0.53 -0.94 6.39
CA GLY A 24 0.24 -2.36 6.17
C GLY A 24 1.03 -2.99 5.01
N ILE A 25 2.30 -2.62 4.84
CA ILE A 25 3.10 -3.03 3.68
C ILE A 25 3.37 -4.53 3.79
N THR A 26 3.03 -5.28 2.75
CA THR A 26 3.35 -6.70 2.62
C THR A 26 4.77 -6.89 2.08
N HIS A 27 5.36 -8.07 2.26
CA HIS A 27 6.68 -8.36 1.68
C HIS A 27 6.67 -8.25 0.14
N SER A 28 5.61 -8.71 -0.53
CA SER A 28 5.47 -8.58 -1.99
C SER A 28 5.31 -7.12 -2.41
N TYR A 29 4.54 -6.31 -1.67
CA TYR A 29 4.40 -4.87 -1.89
C TYR A 29 5.77 -4.18 -1.82
N TRP A 30 6.59 -4.52 -0.82
CA TRP A 30 7.95 -4.00 -0.67
C TRP A 30 8.90 -4.43 -1.80
N GLN A 31 8.81 -5.67 -2.25
CA GLN A 31 9.58 -6.13 -3.41
C GLN A 31 9.23 -5.32 -4.66
N GLU A 32 7.95 -5.03 -4.84
CA GLU A 32 7.47 -4.27 -5.99
C GLU A 32 7.81 -2.79 -5.97
N CYS A 33 8.01 -2.19 -4.78
CA CYS A 33 8.47 -0.81 -4.62
C CYS A 33 10.00 -0.66 -4.68
N GLY A 34 10.73 -1.73 -5.02
CA GLY A 34 12.17 -1.70 -5.26
C GLY A 34 13.05 -2.13 -4.09
N ARG A 35 12.50 -2.86 -3.10
CA ARG A 35 13.26 -3.41 -1.96
C ARG A 35 14.06 -2.35 -1.18
N LYS A 36 13.39 -1.25 -0.82
CA LYS A 36 14.03 -0.14 -0.07
C LYS A 36 14.55 -0.57 1.31
N ALA A 37 15.59 0.13 1.78
CA ALA A 37 16.27 -0.12 3.06
C ALA A 37 16.89 -1.53 3.17
N ALA A 38 17.40 -1.88 4.35
CA ALA A 38 18.07 -3.15 4.58
C ALA A 38 17.13 -4.38 4.56
N SER A 39 15.85 -4.19 4.91
CA SER A 39 14.85 -5.26 4.91
C SER A 39 13.42 -4.72 4.78
N TRP A 40 12.48 -5.59 4.39
CA TRP A 40 11.05 -5.27 4.39
C TRP A 40 10.58 -4.73 5.75
N LEU A 41 10.93 -5.42 6.84
CA LEU A 41 10.52 -5.04 8.19
C LEU A 41 11.04 -3.66 8.57
N HIS A 42 12.32 -3.38 8.27
CA HIS A 42 12.92 -2.08 8.53
C HIS A 42 12.18 -0.98 7.74
N CYS A 43 11.91 -1.21 6.46
CA CYS A 43 11.21 -0.23 5.64
C CYS A 43 9.75 -0.02 6.08
N ALA A 44 9.05 -1.08 6.48
CA ALA A 44 7.65 -1.01 6.89
C ALA A 44 7.47 -0.28 8.22
N LEU A 45 8.45 -0.38 9.13
CA LEU A 45 8.45 0.31 10.42
C LEU A 45 8.92 1.78 10.33
N ASP A 46 9.75 2.12 9.34
CA ASP A 46 10.19 3.48 9.10
C ASP A 46 9.15 4.29 8.31
N TYR A 47 8.75 5.45 8.84
CA TYR A 47 7.71 6.27 8.21
C TYR A 47 8.08 6.74 6.80
N HIS A 48 9.33 7.20 6.61
CA HIS A 48 9.76 7.77 5.33
C HIS A 48 9.92 6.68 4.27
N CYS A 49 10.54 5.55 4.63
CA CYS A 49 10.69 4.40 3.75
C CYS A 49 9.34 3.84 3.32
N ALA A 50 8.43 3.65 4.28
CA ALA A 50 7.10 3.13 4.00
C ALA A 50 6.30 4.08 3.10
N ALA A 51 6.31 5.39 3.38
CA ALA A 51 5.63 6.39 2.57
C ALA A 51 6.17 6.43 1.13
N ASP A 52 7.49 6.38 0.97
CA ASP A 52 8.11 6.33 -0.36
C ASP A 52 7.83 5.03 -1.10
N CYS A 53 7.81 3.90 -0.38
CA CYS A 53 7.46 2.61 -0.96
C CYS A 53 6.02 2.63 -1.52
N VAL A 54 5.06 3.19 -0.76
CA VAL A 54 3.69 3.42 -1.22
C VAL A 54 3.67 4.29 -2.47
N ARG A 55 4.36 5.43 -2.49
CA ARG A 55 4.39 6.33 -3.66
C ARG A 55 4.93 5.63 -4.91
N ILE A 56 6.01 4.87 -4.79
CA ILE A 56 6.58 4.12 -5.91
C ILE A 56 5.62 3.04 -6.39
N TYR A 57 5.02 2.28 -5.47
CA TYR A 57 4.05 1.25 -5.80
C TYR A 57 2.84 1.86 -6.55
N MET A 58 2.31 2.99 -6.08
CA MET A 58 1.22 3.68 -6.75
C MET A 58 1.60 4.16 -8.15
N ARG A 59 2.77 4.80 -8.33
CA ARG A 59 3.24 5.22 -9.66
C ARG A 59 3.36 4.04 -10.62
N LYS A 60 3.84 2.89 -10.14
CA LYS A 60 4.01 1.69 -10.94
C LYS A 60 2.68 1.13 -11.47
N HIS A 61 1.63 1.15 -10.64
CA HIS A 61 0.35 0.50 -10.96
C HIS A 61 -0.75 1.45 -11.43
N ALA A 62 -0.59 2.77 -11.24
CA ALA A 62 -1.55 3.78 -11.64
C ALA A 62 -1.86 3.73 -13.14
N ALA A 63 -0.84 3.67 -14.00
CA ALA A 63 -1.04 3.65 -15.46
C ALA A 63 -1.90 2.45 -15.91
N ARG A 64 -1.63 1.26 -15.36
CA ARG A 64 -2.40 0.07 -15.67
C ARG A 64 -3.84 0.18 -15.17
N CYS A 65 -4.02 0.71 -13.96
CA CYS A 65 -5.33 0.92 -13.40
C CYS A 65 -6.17 1.90 -14.22
N ALA A 66 -5.55 3.01 -14.65
CA ALA A 66 -6.17 4.01 -15.51
C ALA A 66 -6.69 3.39 -16.81
N VAL A 67 -5.88 2.54 -17.47
CA VAL A 67 -6.28 1.79 -18.66
C VAL A 67 -7.53 0.92 -18.40
N TRP A 68 -7.56 0.15 -17.31
CA TRP A 68 -8.71 -0.71 -17.04
C TRP A 68 -9.98 0.04 -16.67
N LEU A 69 -9.85 1.14 -15.93
CA LEU A 69 -10.97 1.99 -15.55
C LEU A 69 -11.41 2.93 -16.67
N ARG A 70 -10.72 2.93 -17.82
CA ARG A 70 -10.92 3.86 -18.94
C ARG A 70 -10.88 5.32 -18.48
N LYS A 71 -9.86 5.63 -17.68
CA LYS A 71 -9.54 6.95 -17.12
C LYS A 71 -8.12 7.35 -17.53
N GLU A 72 -7.83 8.64 -17.53
CA GLU A 72 -6.45 9.14 -17.47
C GLU A 72 -5.88 8.95 -16.06
N VAL A 73 -4.55 8.86 -15.93
CA VAL A 73 -3.90 8.67 -14.61
C VAL A 73 -4.27 9.80 -13.64
N HIS A 74 -4.39 11.04 -14.13
CA HIS A 74 -4.76 12.19 -13.32
C HIS A 74 -6.25 12.19 -12.91
N GLN A 75 -7.07 11.29 -13.44
CA GLN A 75 -8.48 11.10 -13.07
C GLN A 75 -8.68 9.98 -12.05
N LEU A 76 -7.61 9.29 -11.64
CA LEU A 76 -7.67 8.32 -10.56
C LEU A 76 -7.98 9.01 -9.25
N THR A 77 -8.93 8.44 -8.52
CA THR A 77 -9.37 8.94 -7.22
C THR A 77 -8.60 8.28 -6.09
N CYS A 78 -8.67 8.86 -4.89
CA CYS A 78 -8.19 8.21 -3.67
C CYS A 78 -8.77 6.81 -3.47
N GLY A 79 -10.03 6.58 -3.86
CA GLY A 79 -10.65 5.25 -3.84
C GLY A 79 -9.97 4.26 -4.80
N ASP A 80 -9.54 4.73 -5.98
CA ASP A 80 -8.81 3.90 -6.95
C ASP A 80 -7.43 3.51 -6.38
N TYR A 81 -6.70 4.47 -5.77
CA TYR A 81 -5.42 4.21 -5.12
C TYR A 81 -5.54 3.32 -3.87
N ALA A 82 -6.57 3.51 -3.06
CA ALA A 82 -6.84 2.65 -1.91
C ALA A 82 -7.11 1.21 -2.33
N ARG A 83 -7.84 1.00 -3.42
CA ARG A 83 -8.04 -0.35 -3.98
C ARG A 83 -6.74 -0.96 -4.49
N ILE A 84 -5.86 -0.19 -5.14
CA ILE A 84 -4.51 -0.64 -5.51
C ILE A 84 -3.70 -1.02 -4.26
N HIS A 85 -3.81 -0.23 -3.18
CA HIS A 85 -3.10 -0.49 -1.94
C HIS A 85 -3.50 -1.84 -1.31
N SER A 86 -4.81 -2.09 -1.18
CA SER A 86 -5.35 -3.29 -0.54
C SER A 86 -5.33 -4.53 -1.43
N GLY A 87 -5.52 -4.34 -2.74
CA GLY A 87 -5.70 -5.41 -3.72
C GLY A 87 -4.46 -5.68 -4.58
N GLY A 88 -3.39 -4.89 -4.41
CA GLY A 88 -2.21 -4.96 -5.23
C GLY A 88 -2.45 -4.48 -6.67
N LYS A 89 -1.62 -4.94 -7.62
CA LYS A 89 -1.59 -4.48 -9.01
C LYS A 89 -2.95 -4.51 -9.74
N ASP A 90 -3.84 -5.43 -9.37
CA ASP A 90 -5.16 -5.60 -9.99
C ASP A 90 -6.30 -5.07 -9.09
N GLY A 91 -5.97 -4.43 -7.97
CA GLY A 91 -6.91 -4.07 -6.92
C GLY A 91 -8.03 -3.15 -7.37
N CYS A 92 -7.77 -2.23 -8.29
CA CYS A 92 -8.76 -1.24 -8.69
C CYS A 92 -9.93 -1.77 -9.54
N ILE A 93 -9.82 -2.97 -10.10
CA ILE A 93 -10.93 -3.65 -10.79
C ILE A 93 -11.59 -4.74 -9.93
N MET A 94 -11.00 -5.07 -8.78
CA MET A 94 -11.57 -6.06 -7.86
C MET A 94 -12.70 -5.45 -7.05
N LEU A 95 -13.94 -5.66 -7.49
CA LEU A 95 -15.16 -5.21 -6.81
C LEU A 95 -15.28 -5.75 -5.37
N SER A 96 -14.72 -6.94 -5.11
CA SER A 96 -14.73 -7.60 -3.79
C SER A 96 -13.72 -7.02 -2.78
N LYS A 97 -12.77 -6.18 -3.23
CA LYS A 97 -11.85 -5.48 -2.33
C LYS A 97 -12.45 -4.12 -1.99
N VAL A 98 -12.93 -4.00 -0.75
CA VAL A 98 -13.31 -2.71 -0.17
C VAL A 98 -12.04 -1.85 -0.15
N ALA A 99 -12.14 -0.65 -0.69
CA ALA A 99 -11.07 0.33 -0.60
C ALA A 99 -10.71 0.52 0.88
N ASP A 100 -9.42 0.37 1.23
CA ASP A 100 -8.97 0.57 2.61
C ASP A 100 -9.35 1.97 3.08
N LYS A 101 -10.32 2.03 4.00
CA LYS A 101 -10.84 3.29 4.54
C LYS A 101 -9.74 4.09 5.23
N GLN A 102 -8.81 3.42 5.91
CA GLN A 102 -7.67 4.06 6.56
C GLN A 102 -6.68 4.63 5.56
N PHE A 103 -6.56 4.01 4.38
CA PHE A 103 -5.81 4.58 3.26
C PHE A 103 -6.56 5.75 2.63
N ILE A 104 -7.87 5.64 2.40
CA ILE A 104 -8.70 6.73 1.84
C ILE A 104 -8.59 7.99 2.70
N ASP A 105 -8.74 7.87 4.02
CA ASP A 105 -8.68 8.99 4.95
C ASP A 105 -7.32 9.72 4.83
N LYS A 106 -6.21 8.98 4.71
CA LYS A 106 -4.85 9.52 4.52
C LYS A 106 -4.56 10.02 3.09
N CYS A 107 -5.29 9.53 2.11
CA CYS A 107 -5.12 9.93 0.70
C CYS A 107 -5.80 11.28 0.42
N MET A 108 -6.72 11.69 1.30
CA MET A 108 -7.44 12.96 1.28
C MET A 108 -6.84 14.02 2.24
N GLU A 109 -5.76 13.69 2.97
CA GLU A 109 -4.94 14.63 3.76
C GLU A 109 -3.84 15.27 2.90
#